data_AF-A0AAN0NJ34-F1
#
_entry.id   AF-A0AAN0NJ34-F1
#
_cell.length_a   1.000
_cell.length_b   1.000
_cell.length_c   1.000
_cell.angle_alpha   90.00
_cell.angle_beta   90.00
_cell.angle_gamma   90.00
#
_symmetry.space_group_name_H-M   'P 1'
#
loop_
_entity.id
_entity.type
_entity.pdbx_description
1 polymer ?
#
loop_
_entity_poly.entity_id
_entity_poly.type
_entity_poly.pdbx_seq_one_letter_code
_entity_poly.pdbx_strand_id
1 'polypeptide(L)'
;MATQRHVFGVGDDAGFDEDRFVITDAYTGGSDDLKKTWDTAPKHRDARYNTFCQETLDYTRGDDVLQLGQMDLAAMRTYLTREVPKSAIVGLLLTAGLVALRRIVLPAIHWADSSQTWSTLRPAKGRGR
;
A
#
# COMPACT_ATOMS: atom_id res chain seq x y z
N MET A 1 16.03 -4.91 -7.63
CA MET A 1 16.27 -3.62 -6.93
C MET A 1 16.73 -2.49 -7.87
N ALA A 2 17.59 -2.77 -8.87
CA ALA A 2 18.25 -1.74 -9.68
C ALA A 2 17.36 -0.63 -10.29
N THR A 3 16.14 -0.96 -10.74
CA THR A 3 15.20 0.02 -11.35
C THR A 3 14.24 0.67 -10.37
N GLN A 4 14.17 0.21 -9.13
CA GLN A 4 13.17 0.63 -8.13
C GLN A 4 13.78 1.35 -6.91
N ARG A 5 15.07 1.69 -6.96
CA ARG A 5 15.78 2.38 -5.85
C ARG A 5 15.05 3.62 -5.35
N HIS A 6 14.50 4.41 -6.27
CA HIS A 6 13.70 5.60 -5.97
C HIS A 6 12.47 5.32 -5.08
N VAL A 7 11.88 4.12 -5.17
CA VAL A 7 10.75 3.70 -4.31
C VAL A 7 11.19 3.51 -2.87
N PHE A 8 12.43 3.05 -2.68
CA PHE A 8 13.01 2.80 -1.36
C PHE A 8 13.80 4.02 -0.84
N GLY A 9 14.02 5.04 -1.66
CA GLY A 9 14.74 6.25 -1.27
C GLY A 9 16.25 6.04 -1.04
N VAL A 10 16.84 5.05 -1.70
CA VAL A 10 18.26 4.67 -1.53
C VAL A 10 19.14 5.16 -2.68
N GLY A 11 20.43 5.39 -2.41
CA GLY A 11 21.43 5.82 -3.39
C GLY A 11 21.78 4.78 -4.45
N ASP A 12 22.55 5.18 -5.45
CA ASP A 12 22.93 4.33 -6.59
C ASP A 12 23.83 3.14 -6.17
N ASP A 13 24.63 3.34 -5.13
CA ASP A 13 25.52 2.35 -4.54
C ASP A 13 24.78 1.28 -3.72
N ALA A 14 23.50 1.52 -3.42
CA ALA A 14 22.69 0.56 -2.68
C ALA A 14 22.49 -0.74 -3.47
N GLY A 15 22.70 -1.85 -2.77
CA GLY A 15 22.57 -3.21 -3.26
C GLY A 15 21.37 -3.94 -2.66
N PHE A 16 21.12 -5.16 -3.10
CA PHE A 16 20.08 -6.02 -2.53
C PHE A 16 20.55 -7.46 -2.45
N ASP A 17 20.54 -7.99 -1.25
CA ASP A 17 20.77 -9.39 -0.92
C ASP A 17 19.41 -10.09 -0.87
N GLU A 18 19.09 -10.84 -1.94
CA GLU A 18 17.80 -11.50 -2.12
C GLU A 18 17.57 -12.65 -1.13
N ASP A 19 18.64 -13.35 -0.74
CA ASP A 19 18.55 -14.51 0.16
C ASP A 19 18.21 -14.08 1.59
N ARG A 20 18.71 -12.91 2.00
CA ARG A 20 18.52 -12.36 3.35
C ARG A 20 17.48 -11.25 3.40
N PHE A 21 16.97 -10.82 2.25
CA PHE A 21 16.09 -9.66 2.11
C PHE A 21 16.69 -8.40 2.76
N VAL A 22 17.98 -8.15 2.50
CA VAL A 22 18.70 -7.00 3.04
C VAL A 22 19.04 -6.01 1.92
N ILE A 23 18.72 -4.75 2.13
CA ILE A 23 19.22 -3.64 1.31
C ILE A 23 20.57 -3.26 1.88
N THR A 24 21.63 -3.43 1.10
CA THR A 24 22.98 -3.05 1.53
C THR A 24 23.22 -1.59 1.23
N ASP A 25 23.89 -0.89 2.14
CA ASP A 25 24.20 0.54 1.99
C ASP A 25 22.95 1.41 1.76
N ALA A 26 21.88 1.08 2.51
CA ALA A 26 20.53 1.59 2.34
C ALA A 26 20.37 3.08 2.68
N TYR A 27 21.32 3.66 3.41
CA TYR A 27 21.23 5.04 3.89
C TYR A 27 21.99 6.03 3.01
N THR A 28 22.58 5.61 1.89
CA THR A 28 23.31 6.53 1.01
C THR A 28 22.40 7.50 0.27
N GLY A 29 22.88 8.74 0.12
CA GLY A 29 22.19 9.80 -0.62
C GLY A 29 21.46 10.79 0.30
N GLY A 30 20.13 10.80 0.28
CA GLY A 30 19.34 11.76 1.08
C GLY A 30 19.18 11.40 2.56
N SER A 31 19.59 10.19 2.95
CA SER A 31 19.35 9.59 4.26
C SER A 31 20.63 9.28 5.04
N ASP A 32 21.80 9.77 4.59
CA ASP A 32 23.10 9.44 5.19
C ASP A 32 23.18 9.85 6.66
N ASP A 33 22.60 11.02 7.00
CA ASP A 33 22.51 11.53 8.36
C ASP A 33 21.62 10.67 9.28
N LEU A 34 20.81 9.75 8.72
CA LEU A 34 19.96 8.83 9.48
C LEU A 34 20.67 7.52 9.84
N LYS A 35 21.88 7.29 9.30
CA LYS A 35 22.66 6.09 9.56
C LYS A 35 23.07 6.03 11.04
N LYS A 36 22.81 4.90 11.68
CA LYS A 36 23.07 4.68 13.11
C LYS A 36 23.96 3.47 13.31
N THR A 37 24.84 3.56 14.31
CA THR A 37 25.58 2.41 14.79
C THR A 37 24.68 1.49 15.60
N TRP A 38 25.10 0.23 15.79
CA TRP A 38 24.39 -0.70 16.65
C TRP A 38 24.08 -0.09 18.03
N ASP A 39 25.04 0.56 18.69
CA ASP A 39 24.85 1.07 20.06
C ASP A 39 23.85 2.23 20.15
N THR A 40 23.66 2.98 19.07
CA THR A 40 22.75 4.15 19.02
C THR A 40 21.39 3.82 18.39
N ALA A 41 21.30 2.71 17.65
CA ALA A 41 20.06 2.25 17.07
C ALA A 41 19.05 1.84 18.16
N PRO A 42 17.79 2.34 18.11
CA PRO A 42 16.74 1.94 19.04
C PRO A 42 16.57 0.42 19.07
N LYS A 43 16.45 -0.14 20.28
CA LYS A 43 16.25 -1.59 20.47
C LYS A 43 14.77 -1.96 20.50
N HIS A 44 14.44 -3.08 19.89
CA HIS A 44 13.13 -3.70 20.02
C HIS A 44 12.91 -4.18 21.46
N ARG A 45 11.64 -4.21 21.88
CA ARG A 45 11.22 -4.73 23.19
C ARG A 45 11.49 -6.22 23.35
N ASP A 46 11.46 -6.98 22.25
CA ASP A 46 11.77 -8.41 22.21
C ASP A 46 13.19 -8.63 21.69
N ALA A 47 14.03 -9.26 22.51
CA ALA A 47 15.46 -9.45 22.27
C ALA A 47 15.76 -10.32 21.03
N ARG A 48 14.82 -11.16 20.58
CA ARG A 48 15.01 -12.01 19.39
C ARG A 48 15.21 -11.17 18.13
N TYR A 49 14.46 -10.07 17.99
CA TYR A 49 14.63 -9.16 16.86
C TYR A 49 15.96 -8.42 16.94
N ASN A 50 16.38 -7.99 18.13
CA ASN A 50 17.69 -7.35 18.32
C ASN A 50 18.83 -8.29 17.92
N THR A 51 18.77 -9.55 18.34
CA THR A 51 19.76 -10.59 18.01
C THR A 51 19.80 -10.82 16.50
N PHE A 52 18.64 -11.02 15.88
CA PHE A 52 18.54 -11.18 14.42
C PHE A 52 19.14 -9.99 13.66
N CYS A 53 18.80 -8.75 14.03
CA CYS A 53 19.33 -7.58 13.35
C CYS A 53 20.84 -7.44 13.55
N GLN A 54 21.36 -7.74 14.75
CA GLN A 54 22.79 -7.69 15.03
C GLN A 54 23.59 -8.71 14.23
N GLU A 55 23.04 -9.91 14.05
CA GLU A 55 23.66 -10.98 13.26
C GLU A 55 23.50 -10.74 11.75
N THR A 56 22.44 -10.04 11.34
CA THR A 56 22.08 -9.90 9.93
C THR A 56 22.62 -8.62 9.29
N LEU A 57 22.67 -7.51 10.01
CA LEU A 57 22.95 -6.20 9.42
C LEU A 57 24.38 -5.73 9.68
N ASP A 58 25.03 -5.22 8.63
CA ASP A 58 26.20 -4.38 8.80
C ASP A 58 25.77 -2.92 9.05
N TYR A 59 25.73 -2.53 10.32
CA TYR A 59 25.41 -1.16 10.74
C TYR A 59 26.45 -0.13 10.30
N THR A 60 27.69 -0.54 10.07
CA THR A 60 28.76 0.36 9.59
C THR A 60 28.59 0.64 8.12
N ARG A 61 28.16 -0.35 7.33
CA ARG A 61 27.74 -0.15 5.93
C ARG A 61 26.39 0.55 5.85
N GLY A 62 25.51 0.37 6.82
CA GLY A 62 24.17 0.97 6.81
C GLY A 62 23.17 0.06 6.10
N ASP A 63 23.22 -1.22 6.41
CA ASP A 63 22.26 -2.18 5.88
C ASP A 63 20.89 -2.03 6.55
N ASP A 64 19.83 -2.42 5.83
CA ASP A 64 18.48 -2.50 6.38
C ASP A 64 17.71 -3.71 5.88
N VAL A 65 16.81 -4.26 6.70
CA VAL A 65 15.96 -5.39 6.32
C VAL A 65 14.75 -4.90 5.54
N LEU A 66 14.57 -5.42 4.33
CA LEU A 66 13.36 -5.20 3.56
C LEU A 66 12.25 -6.12 4.06
N GLN A 67 11.28 -5.54 4.77
CA GLN A 67 10.08 -6.26 5.19
C GLN A 67 8.97 -6.11 4.14
N LEU A 68 8.55 -7.23 3.54
CA LEU A 68 7.35 -7.27 2.72
C LEU A 68 6.17 -7.73 3.58
N GLY A 69 5.32 -6.78 3.98
CA GLY A 69 4.07 -7.08 4.64
C GLY A 69 3.01 -7.54 3.63
N GLN A 70 2.41 -8.71 3.84
CA GLN A 70 1.20 -9.08 3.12
C GLN A 70 0.00 -8.35 3.76
N MET A 71 -0.63 -7.46 3.00
CA MET A 71 -1.89 -6.84 3.43
C MET A 71 -3.06 -7.74 3.02
N ASP A 72 -3.47 -8.62 3.94
CA ASP A 72 -4.74 -9.32 3.81
C ASP A 72 -5.93 -8.41 4.20
N LEU A 73 -7.16 -8.91 4.02
CA LEU A 73 -8.38 -8.17 4.36
C LEU A 73 -8.45 -7.76 5.85
N ALA A 74 -7.91 -8.58 6.75
CA ALA A 74 -7.93 -8.30 8.18
C ALA A 74 -6.91 -7.21 8.55
N ALA A 75 -5.71 -7.26 7.96
CA ALA A 75 -4.66 -6.26 8.07
C ALA A 75 -5.11 -4.93 7.47
N MET A 76 -5.73 -4.94 6.27
CA MET A 76 -6.32 -3.77 5.64
C MET A 76 -7.38 -3.12 6.53
N ARG A 77 -8.31 -3.92 7.06
CA ARG A 77 -9.34 -3.42 7.99
C ARG A 77 -8.70 -2.76 9.21
N THR A 78 -7.74 -3.43 9.84
CA THR A 78 -7.06 -2.92 11.03
C THR A 78 -6.36 -1.61 10.75
N TYR A 79 -5.57 -1.56 9.67
CA TYR A 79 -4.87 -0.36 9.21
C TYR A 79 -5.82 0.80 8.96
N LEU A 80 -6.89 0.58 8.18
CA LEU A 80 -7.89 1.61 7.90
C LEU A 80 -8.53 2.14 9.18
N THR A 81 -8.81 1.28 10.17
CA THR A 81 -9.48 1.73 11.40
C THR A 81 -8.55 2.40 12.41
N ARG A 82 -7.25 2.07 12.42
CA ARG A 82 -6.31 2.49 13.46
C ARG A 82 -5.39 3.62 13.01
N GLU A 83 -4.85 3.52 11.80
CA GLU A 83 -3.78 4.40 11.31
C GLU A 83 -4.32 5.52 10.41
N VAL A 84 -5.44 5.26 9.72
CA VAL A 84 -6.00 6.22 8.75
C VAL A 84 -6.97 7.20 9.44
N PRO A 85 -6.84 8.53 9.22
CA PRO A 85 -7.78 9.50 9.75
C PRO A 85 -9.22 9.20 9.31
N LYS A 86 -10.18 9.29 10.25
CA LYS A 86 -11.61 9.00 9.99
C LYS A 86 -12.17 9.80 8.81
N SER A 87 -11.72 11.04 8.61
CA SER A 87 -12.11 11.89 7.48
C SER A 87 -11.75 11.30 6.12
N ALA A 88 -10.57 10.68 6.01
CA ALA A 88 -10.12 10.03 4.78
C ALA A 88 -10.95 8.77 4.47
N ILE A 89 -11.34 8.01 5.49
CA ILE A 89 -12.23 6.84 5.34
C ILE A 89 -13.61 7.27 4.83
N VAL A 90 -14.18 8.36 5.37
CA VAL A 90 -15.46 8.89 4.91
C VAL A 90 -15.39 9.33 3.45
N GLY A 91 -14.31 10.03 3.06
CA GLY A 91 -14.08 10.39 1.66
C GLY A 91 -14.00 9.18 0.73
N LEU A 92 -13.31 8.12 1.19
CA LEU A 92 -13.21 6.86 0.45
C LEU A 92 -14.60 6.19 0.30
N LEU A 93 -15.39 6.11 1.37
CA LEU A 93 -16.72 5.52 1.36
C LEU A 93 -17.69 6.29 0.46
N LEU A 94 -17.66 7.62 0.49
CA LEU A 94 -18.47 8.45 -0.40
C LEU A 94 -18.10 8.21 -1.86
N THR A 95 -16.80 8.16 -2.17
CA THR A 95 -16.32 7.89 -3.52
C THR A 95 -16.73 6.50 -3.99
N ALA A 96 -16.53 5.48 -3.14
CA ALA A 96 -16.96 4.11 -3.43
C ALA A 96 -18.47 4.01 -3.63
N GLY A 97 -19.26 4.69 -2.81
CA GLY A 97 -20.71 4.76 -2.92
C GLY A 97 -21.17 5.41 -4.22
N LEU A 98 -20.56 6.54 -4.61
CA LEU A 98 -20.86 7.22 -5.88
C LEU A 98 -20.53 6.34 -7.09
N VAL A 99 -19.38 5.67 -7.05
CA VAL A 99 -18.96 4.74 -8.11
C VAL A 99 -19.92 3.55 -8.20
N ALA A 100 -20.25 2.92 -7.07
CA ALA A 100 -21.19 1.80 -7.03
C ALA A 100 -22.59 2.20 -7.53
N LEU A 101 -23.07 3.38 -7.11
CA LEU A 101 -24.35 3.92 -7.56
C LEU A 101 -24.37 4.08 -9.09
N ARG A 102 -23.34 4.70 -9.66
CA ARG A 102 -23.25 4.99 -11.09
C ARG A 102 -23.00 3.75 -11.95
N ARG A 103 -22.17 2.81 -11.48
CA ARG A 103 -21.66 1.69 -12.30
C ARG A 103 -22.40 0.39 -12.07
N ILE A 104 -23.09 0.23 -10.93
CA ILE A 104 -23.74 -1.02 -10.55
C ILE A 104 -25.23 -0.79 -10.31
N VAL A 105 -25.58 0.06 -9.34
CA VAL A 105 -26.97 0.21 -8.86
C VAL A 105 -27.89 0.78 -9.94
N LEU A 106 -27.56 1.94 -10.53
CA LEU A 106 -28.40 2.56 -11.56
C LEU A 106 -28.52 1.68 -12.82
N PRO A 107 -27.43 1.10 -13.38
CA PRO A 107 -27.55 0.16 -14.49
C PRO A 107 -28.44 -1.06 -14.18
N ALA A 108 -28.32 -1.63 -12.98
CA ALA A 108 -29.16 -2.76 -12.57
C ALA A 108 -30.64 -2.37 -12.50
N ILE A 109 -30.98 -1.20 -11.93
CA ILE A 109 -32.35 -0.68 -11.88
C ILE A 109 -32.88 -0.42 -13.29
N HIS A 110 -32.13 0.29 -14.13
CA HIS A 110 -32.55 0.59 -15.50
C HIS A 110 -32.75 -0.67 -16.34
N TRP A 111 -31.99 -1.74 -16.06
CA TRP A 111 -32.15 -3.01 -16.75
C TRP A 111 -33.40 -3.77 -16.27
N ALA A 112 -33.61 -3.82 -14.95
CA ALA A 112 -34.74 -4.51 -14.33
C ALA A 112 -36.09 -3.81 -14.59
N ASP A 113 -36.09 -2.49 -14.74
CA ASP A 113 -37.30 -1.74 -15.08
C ASP A 113 -37.64 -1.91 -16.56
N SER A 114 -38.65 -2.73 -16.84
CA SER A 114 -39.21 -2.95 -18.19
C SER A 114 -40.27 -1.93 -18.60
N SER A 115 -40.74 -1.11 -17.66
CA SER A 115 -41.82 -0.14 -17.90
C SER A 115 -41.33 1.19 -18.48
N GLN A 116 -40.05 1.51 -18.28
CA GLN A 116 -39.45 2.75 -18.72
C GLN A 116 -38.32 2.52 -19.73
N THR A 117 -38.39 3.20 -20.86
CA THR A 117 -37.37 3.13 -21.92
C THR A 117 -36.29 4.17 -21.69
N TRP A 118 -35.24 3.78 -20.97
CA TRP A 118 -34.09 4.62 -20.60
C TRP A 118 -33.14 4.99 -21.77
N SER A 119 -33.48 4.61 -23.01
CA SER A 119 -32.74 4.89 -24.26
C SER A 119 -31.25 4.50 -24.26
N THR A 120 -30.81 3.67 -23.31
CA THR A 120 -29.41 3.24 -23.18
C THR A 120 -29.14 1.93 -23.93
N LEU A 121 -30.04 0.95 -23.80
CA LEU A 121 -30.02 -0.34 -24.53
C LEU A 121 -31.40 -0.72 -25.12
N ARG A 122 -32.44 0.10 -24.90
CA ARG A 122 -33.81 -0.11 -25.39
C ARG A 122 -34.28 1.09 -26.21
N PRO A 123 -35.24 0.94 -27.15
CA PRO A 123 -35.68 2.02 -28.04
C PRO A 123 -36.26 3.21 -27.27
N ALA A 124 -35.93 4.45 -27.68
CA ALA A 124 -36.35 5.69 -27.02
C ALA A 124 -37.87 5.95 -27.01
N LYS A 125 -38.63 5.22 -27.84
CA LYS A 125 -40.09 5.28 -27.90
C LYS A 125 -40.60 3.84 -27.86
N GLY A 126 -41.51 3.53 -26.94
CA GLY A 126 -42.32 2.31 -27.08
C GLY A 126 -42.97 2.35 -28.46
N ARG A 127 -42.82 1.28 -29.25
CA ARG A 127 -43.54 1.13 -30.51
C ARG A 127 -45.03 1.25 -30.18
N GLY A 128 -45.59 2.43 -30.39
CA GLY A 128 -47.03 2.62 -30.39
C GLY A 128 -47.60 1.69 -31.45
N ARG A 129 -48.68 1.00 -31.08
CA ARG A 129 -49.56 0.33 -32.04
C ARG A 129 -50.03 1.31 -33.10
#